data_AF-A0A5N6KFD3-F1
#
_entry.id   AF-A0A5N6KFD3-F1
#
_cell.length_a   1.000
_cell.length_b   1.000
_cell.length_c   1.000
_cell.angle_alpha   90.00
_cell.angle_beta   90.00
_cell.angle_gamma   90.00
#
_symmetry.space_group_name_H-M   'P 1'
#
loop_
_entity.id
_entity.type
_entity.pdbx_description
1 polymer ?
#
loop_
_entity_poly.entity_id
_entity_poly.type
_entity_poly.pdbx_seq_one_letter_code
_entity_poly.pdbx_strand_id
1 'polypeptide(L)'
;MLLNPSSPLQALHNIGTNIDTDFLLLVPSHDDDGYILGGFITCFPSGFDTQALLGKKIRDIHKPVPKYKEKLETSMYRNFDRLEVGKMIKRFNTYLRCERQLLHRLPETKTLVFSVRTYLTPLSQLKEEGFGEELAEAIDGLKKGSVPEIHYYKRGVVWGETVKEYLRS
;
A
#
# COMPACT_ATOMS: atom_id res chain seq x y z
N MET A 1 -0.70 -21.72 19.44
CA MET A 1 -1.85 -21.14 18.71
C MET A 1 -2.40 -22.22 17.81
N LEU A 2 -3.71 -22.54 17.89
CA LEU A 2 -4.31 -23.59 17.07
C LEU A 2 -4.30 -23.15 15.59
N LEU A 3 -3.63 -23.91 14.74
CA LEU A 3 -3.52 -23.65 13.29
C LEU A 3 -4.82 -23.95 12.52
N ASN A 4 -5.84 -24.48 13.20
CA ASN A 4 -7.13 -24.83 12.61
C ASN A 4 -8.21 -23.88 13.14
N PRO A 5 -8.57 -22.80 12.41
CA PRO A 5 -9.66 -21.92 12.80
C PRO A 5 -11.00 -22.66 12.75
N SER A 6 -11.85 -22.45 13.75
CA SER A 6 -13.20 -23.03 13.85
C SER A 6 -14.27 -22.27 13.07
N SER A 7 -13.94 -21.10 12.53
CA SER A 7 -14.83 -20.29 11.69
C SER A 7 -14.04 -19.38 10.74
N PRO A 8 -14.65 -18.89 9.64
CA PRO A 8 -14.04 -17.87 8.78
C PRO A 8 -13.65 -16.59 9.54
N LEU A 9 -14.48 -16.14 10.48
CA LEU A 9 -14.17 -14.95 11.28
C LEU A 9 -12.94 -15.17 12.18
N GLN A 10 -12.81 -16.36 12.78
CA GLN A 10 -11.60 -16.70 13.54
C GLN A 10 -10.37 -16.81 12.63
N ALA A 11 -10.52 -17.33 11.40
CA ALA A 11 -9.43 -17.37 10.43
C ALA A 11 -8.94 -15.95 10.09
N LEU A 12 -9.87 -15.03 9.79
CA LEU A 12 -9.55 -13.62 9.54
C LEU A 12 -8.90 -12.96 10.76
N HIS A 13 -9.44 -13.17 11.96
CA HIS A 13 -8.86 -12.64 13.19
C HIS A 13 -7.43 -13.16 13.41
N ASN A 14 -7.20 -14.46 13.21
CA ASN A 14 -5.88 -15.07 13.36
C ASN A 14 -4.86 -14.45 12.40
N ILE A 15 -5.17 -14.35 11.10
CA ILE A 15 -4.23 -13.76 10.13
C ILE A 15 -4.04 -12.25 10.38
N GLY A 16 -5.10 -11.51 10.71
CA GLY A 16 -5.05 -10.06 10.92
C GLY A 16 -4.34 -9.62 12.20
N THR A 17 -4.24 -10.51 13.20
CA THR A 17 -3.51 -10.22 14.45
C THR A 17 -2.07 -10.72 14.45
N ASN A 18 -1.70 -11.58 13.48
CA ASN A 18 -0.36 -12.20 13.44
C ASN A 18 0.45 -11.80 12.21
N ILE A 19 -0.16 -11.19 11.20
CA ILE A 19 0.52 -10.74 9.99
C ILE A 19 0.23 -9.25 9.82
N ASP A 20 1.29 -8.44 9.81
CA ASP A 20 1.23 -7.00 9.63
C ASP A 20 1.05 -6.64 8.14
N THR A 21 -0.14 -6.93 7.61
CA THR A 21 -0.52 -6.69 6.21
C THR A 21 -2.04 -6.61 6.08
N ASP A 22 -2.52 -5.72 5.20
CA ASP A 22 -3.92 -5.67 4.81
C ASP A 22 -4.24 -6.84 3.85
N PHE A 23 -5.33 -7.56 4.10
CA PHE A 23 -5.81 -8.65 3.26
C PHE A 23 -7.10 -8.24 2.56
N LEU A 24 -7.14 -8.34 1.23
CA LEU A 24 -8.36 -8.21 0.44
C LEU A 24 -8.67 -9.57 -0.20
N LEU A 25 -9.77 -10.19 0.20
CA LEU A 25 -10.18 -11.48 -0.31
C LEU A 25 -11.07 -11.27 -1.53
N LEU A 26 -10.50 -11.56 -2.70
CA LEU A 26 -11.22 -11.49 -3.96
C LEU A 26 -11.84 -12.85 -4.24
N VAL A 27 -13.16 -12.89 -4.39
CA VAL A 27 -13.90 -14.13 -4.68
C VAL A 27 -14.54 -14.02 -6.06
N PRO A 28 -14.65 -15.14 -6.81
CA PRO A 28 -15.41 -15.15 -8.06
C PRO A 28 -16.81 -14.58 -7.85
N SER A 29 -17.29 -13.78 -8.79
CA SER A 29 -18.65 -13.27 -8.73
C SER A 29 -19.68 -14.37 -8.99
N HIS A 30 -20.89 -14.22 -8.46
CA HIS A 30 -21.96 -15.20 -8.63
C HIS A 30 -22.51 -15.31 -10.05
N ASP A 31 -22.24 -14.32 -10.89
CA ASP A 31 -22.67 -14.24 -12.29
C ASP A 31 -21.56 -14.65 -13.27
N ASP A 32 -20.47 -15.25 -12.77
CA ASP A 32 -19.29 -15.68 -13.53
C ASP A 32 -18.59 -14.55 -14.33
N ASP A 33 -18.95 -13.29 -14.08
CA ASP A 33 -18.32 -12.10 -14.67
C ASP A 33 -17.37 -11.42 -13.68
N GLY A 34 -16.21 -12.05 -13.51
CA GLY A 34 -15.06 -11.52 -12.79
C GLY A 34 -15.04 -11.84 -11.30
N TYR A 35 -14.64 -10.84 -10.51
CA TYR A 35 -14.40 -11.00 -9.08
C TYR A 35 -15.05 -9.86 -8.29
N ILE A 36 -15.44 -10.14 -7.05
CA ILE A 36 -15.89 -9.15 -6.07
C ILE A 36 -14.94 -9.12 -4.88
N LEU A 37 -14.95 -8.01 -4.14
CA LEU A 37 -14.39 -7.99 -2.79
C LEU A 37 -15.31 -8.78 -1.86
N GLY A 38 -14.96 -10.02 -1.52
CA GLY A 38 -15.78 -10.91 -0.70
C GLY A 38 -15.49 -10.83 0.81
N GLY A 39 -14.32 -10.34 1.19
CA GLY A 39 -13.92 -10.12 2.57
C GLY A 39 -12.65 -9.30 2.65
N PHE A 40 -12.34 -8.75 3.83
CA PHE A 40 -11.14 -7.94 4.02
C PHE A 40 -10.68 -7.90 5.47
N ILE A 41 -9.41 -7.55 5.64
CA ILE A 41 -8.78 -7.05 6.87
C ILE A 41 -7.99 -5.83 6.40
N THR A 42 -8.45 -4.63 6.75
CA THR A 42 -7.83 -3.40 6.25
C THR A 42 -7.66 -2.42 7.40
N CYS A 43 -6.43 -2.28 7.86
CA CYS A 43 -6.04 -1.38 8.94
C CYS A 43 -5.46 -0.07 8.39
N PHE A 44 -4.87 -0.10 7.20
CA PHE A 44 -4.14 1.04 6.63
C PHE A 44 -4.54 1.33 5.16
N PRO A 45 -5.84 1.49 4.85
CA PRO A 45 -6.27 1.70 3.47
C PRO A 45 -5.72 3.01 2.88
N SER A 46 -5.36 2.97 1.60
CA SER A 46 -4.84 4.13 0.86
C SER A 46 -5.98 4.90 0.19
N GLY A 47 -6.66 5.76 0.96
CA GLY A 47 -7.60 6.75 0.40
C GLY A 47 -8.98 6.21 0.01
N PHE A 48 -9.39 5.05 0.51
CA PHE A 48 -10.74 4.49 0.30
C PHE A 48 -11.32 3.86 1.57
N ASP A 49 -12.65 3.88 1.68
CA ASP A 49 -13.38 3.12 2.70
C ASP A 49 -13.61 1.69 2.18
N THR A 50 -12.92 0.71 2.78
CA THR A 50 -13.02 -0.69 2.31
C THR A 50 -14.38 -1.31 2.62
N GLN A 51 -15.05 -0.90 3.71
CA GLN A 51 -16.35 -1.43 4.07
C GLN A 51 -17.40 -1.07 3.02
N ALA A 52 -17.36 0.16 2.52
CA ALA A 52 -18.23 0.62 1.44
C ALA A 52 -18.01 -0.12 0.10
N LEU A 53 -16.89 -0.84 -0.06
CA LEU A 53 -16.55 -1.57 -1.28
C LEU A 53 -16.91 -3.05 -1.23
N LEU A 54 -17.28 -3.59 -0.07
CA LEU A 54 -17.63 -5.00 0.11
C LEU A 54 -18.76 -5.41 -0.85
N GLY A 55 -18.59 -6.55 -1.51
CA GLY A 55 -19.53 -7.10 -2.49
C GLY A 55 -19.50 -6.45 -3.87
N LYS A 56 -18.76 -5.34 -4.07
CA LYS A 56 -18.65 -4.71 -5.39
C LYS A 56 -17.67 -5.46 -6.29
N LYS A 57 -17.93 -5.43 -7.60
CA LYS A 57 -16.98 -5.97 -8.61
C LYS A 57 -15.70 -5.16 -8.63
N ILE A 58 -14.57 -5.83 -8.86
CA ILE A 58 -13.26 -5.17 -8.90
C ILE A 58 -13.21 -4.06 -9.95
N ARG A 59 -13.82 -4.25 -11.12
CA ARG A 59 -13.88 -3.20 -12.16
C ARG A 59 -14.63 -1.94 -11.70
N ASP A 60 -15.66 -2.11 -10.86
CA ASP A 60 -16.44 -0.99 -10.36
C ASP A 60 -15.68 -0.21 -9.28
N ILE A 61 -14.94 -0.91 -8.42
CA ILE A 61 -14.06 -0.30 -7.42
C ILE A 61 -12.99 0.58 -8.10
N HIS A 62 -12.48 0.15 -9.26
CA HIS A 62 -11.41 0.85 -9.98
C HIS A 62 -11.88 1.93 -10.95
N LYS A 63 -13.19 2.17 -11.09
CA LYS A 63 -13.74 3.26 -11.94
C LYS A 63 -13.08 4.63 -11.74
N PRO A 64 -12.74 5.07 -10.52
CA PRO A 64 -12.09 6.37 -10.32
C PRO A 64 -10.64 6.43 -10.82
N VAL A 65 -10.00 5.28 -11.08
CA VAL A 65 -8.59 5.22 -11.50
C VAL A 65 -8.47 5.69 -12.96
N PRO A 66 -7.73 6.77 -13.24
CA PRO A 66 -7.59 7.29 -14.59
C PRO A 66 -7.08 6.23 -15.58
N LYS A 67 -7.72 6.14 -16.74
CA LYS A 67 -7.38 5.22 -17.83
C LYS A 67 -7.42 3.71 -17.46
N TYR A 68 -8.04 3.34 -16.35
CA TYR A 68 -8.07 1.95 -15.89
C TYR A 68 -8.68 1.00 -16.93
N LYS A 69 -9.85 1.37 -17.47
CA LYS A 69 -10.58 0.53 -18.43
C LYS A 69 -9.78 0.33 -19.72
N GLU A 70 -9.12 1.38 -20.20
CA GLU A 70 -8.42 1.40 -21.47
C GLU A 70 -7.04 0.74 -21.40
N LYS A 71 -6.37 0.78 -20.23
CA LYS A 71 -4.96 0.40 -20.09
C LYS A 71 -4.73 -0.80 -19.17
N LEU A 72 -5.58 -1.04 -18.18
CA LEU A 72 -5.28 -1.95 -17.07
C LEU A 72 -6.26 -3.13 -16.97
N GLU A 73 -7.55 -2.89 -17.13
CA GLU A 73 -8.62 -3.86 -16.84
C GLU A 73 -8.38 -5.23 -17.50
N THR A 74 -8.25 -5.27 -18.83
CA THR A 74 -8.09 -6.53 -19.58
C THR A 74 -6.85 -7.31 -19.14
N SER A 75 -5.74 -6.61 -18.86
CA SER A 75 -4.52 -7.25 -18.39
C SER A 75 -4.63 -7.78 -16.96
N MET A 76 -5.36 -7.06 -16.11
CA MET A 76 -5.57 -7.43 -14.71
C MET A 76 -6.39 -8.71 -14.62
N TYR A 77 -7.55 -8.76 -15.29
CA TYR A 77 -8.39 -9.96 -15.30
C TYR A 77 -7.67 -11.15 -15.93
N ARG A 78 -6.96 -10.96 -17.05
CA ARG A 78 -6.14 -12.03 -17.64
C ARG A 78 -5.09 -12.60 -16.66
N ASN A 79 -4.53 -11.77 -15.79
CA ASN A 79 -3.59 -12.22 -14.76
C ASN A 79 -4.31 -12.96 -13.61
N PHE A 80 -5.51 -12.52 -13.23
CA PHE A 80 -6.32 -13.20 -12.21
C PHE A 80 -6.70 -14.60 -12.68
N ASP A 81 -7.21 -14.72 -13.91
CA ASP A 81 -7.68 -15.99 -14.48
C ASP A 81 -6.55 -17.01 -14.69
N ARG A 82 -5.32 -16.54 -14.89
CA ARG A 82 -4.12 -17.38 -15.09
C ARG A 82 -3.36 -17.71 -13.81
N LEU A 83 -3.75 -17.13 -12.67
CA LEU A 83 -3.00 -17.32 -11.43
C LEU A 83 -3.26 -18.71 -10.86
N GLU A 84 -2.29 -19.61 -11.02
CA GLU A 84 -2.34 -20.97 -10.48
C GLU A 84 -2.05 -21.03 -8.98
N VAL A 85 -2.62 -22.03 -8.31
CA VAL A 85 -2.35 -22.32 -6.89
C VAL A 85 -0.85 -22.53 -6.67
N GLY A 86 -0.30 -21.86 -5.64
CA GLY A 86 1.12 -21.90 -5.31
C GLY A 86 2.00 -20.96 -6.15
N LYS A 87 1.43 -20.22 -7.10
CA LYS A 87 2.11 -19.12 -7.80
C LYS A 87 1.71 -17.77 -7.20
N MET A 88 2.56 -16.77 -7.41
CA MET A 88 2.36 -15.42 -6.91
C MET A 88 2.72 -14.40 -7.98
N ILE A 89 1.82 -13.45 -8.22
CA ILE A 89 2.08 -12.26 -9.03
C ILE A 89 2.31 -11.10 -8.07
N LYS A 90 3.42 -10.38 -8.26
CA LYS A 90 3.73 -9.16 -7.51
C LYS A 90 3.66 -7.98 -8.45
N ARG A 91 2.98 -6.91 -8.02
CA ARG A 91 3.06 -5.60 -8.62
C ARG A 91 3.58 -4.64 -7.57
N PHE A 92 4.62 -3.89 -7.92
CA PHE A 92 5.12 -2.83 -7.06
C PHE A 92 4.50 -1.51 -7.49
N ASN A 93 4.07 -0.74 -6.51
CA ASN A 93 3.85 0.69 -6.65
C ASN A 93 4.92 1.38 -5.79
N THR A 94 5.50 2.47 -6.28
CA THR A 94 6.53 3.23 -5.54
C THR A 94 5.90 4.47 -4.93
N TYR A 95 6.09 4.65 -3.63
CA TYR A 95 5.51 5.75 -2.86
C TYR A 95 6.60 6.49 -2.08
N LEU A 96 6.41 7.80 -1.90
CA LEU A 96 7.02 8.53 -0.80
C LEU A 96 6.24 8.20 0.49
N ARG A 97 6.95 7.76 1.52
CA ARG A 97 6.39 7.50 2.86
C ARG A 97 6.82 8.60 3.82
N CYS A 98 5.85 9.35 4.33
CA CYS A 98 6.06 10.39 5.33
C CYS A 98 5.35 10.02 6.63
N GLU A 99 5.95 10.37 7.77
CA GLU A 99 5.35 10.14 9.08
C GLU A 99 5.10 11.47 9.78
N ARG A 100 3.85 11.73 10.18
CA ARG A 100 3.55 12.80 11.14
C ARG A 100 3.63 12.20 12.54
N GLN A 101 4.69 12.59 13.22
CA GLN A 101 5.03 12.13 14.57
C GLN A 101 4.61 13.17 15.61
N LEU A 102 3.83 12.79 16.62
CA LEU A 102 3.40 13.67 17.70
C LEU A 102 3.70 13.05 19.06
N LEU A 103 4.23 13.85 19.97
CA LEU A 103 4.45 13.52 21.38
C LEU A 103 3.49 14.32 22.24
N HIS A 104 2.63 13.65 22.99
CA HIS A 104 1.72 14.29 23.94
C HIS A 104 1.89 13.70 25.33
N ARG A 105 1.95 14.55 26.36
CA ARG A 105 2.07 14.12 27.75
C ARG A 105 0.70 14.12 28.41
N LEU A 106 0.29 12.98 28.97
CA LEU A 106 -0.98 12.88 29.69
C LEU A 106 -0.92 13.69 31.00
N PRO A 107 -1.99 14.42 31.34
CA PRO A 107 -1.97 15.41 32.43
C PRO A 107 -1.77 14.77 33.82
N GLU A 108 -2.34 13.59 34.07
CA GLU A 108 -2.30 12.93 35.37
C GLU A 108 -1.11 11.98 35.48
N THR A 109 -1.05 10.96 34.62
CA THR A 109 -0.03 9.89 34.67
C THR A 109 1.34 10.33 34.20
N LYS A 110 1.43 11.48 33.53
CA LYS A 110 2.64 12.00 32.88
C LYS A 110 3.23 11.09 31.78
N THR A 111 2.52 10.02 31.41
CA THR A 111 2.87 9.13 30.29
C THR A 111 3.00 9.93 29.00
N LEU A 112 4.01 9.58 28.18
CA LEU A 112 4.14 10.10 26.83
C LEU A 112 3.39 9.21 25.85
N VAL A 113 2.38 9.76 25.19
CA VAL A 113 1.76 9.17 24.02
C VAL A 113 2.56 9.61 22.80
N PHE A 114 3.23 8.65 22.17
CA PHE A 114 3.87 8.86 20.88
C PHE A 114 2.97 8.30 19.78
N SER A 115 2.48 9.17 18.90
CA SER A 115 1.68 8.76 17.75
C SER A 115 2.46 8.98 16.47
N VAL A 116 2.36 8.01 15.56
CA VAL A 116 2.99 8.04 14.24
C VAL A 116 1.90 7.81 13.21
N ARG A 117 1.54 8.86 12.47
CA ARG A 117 0.61 8.73 11.34
C ARG A 117 1.41 8.66 10.05
N THR A 118 1.33 7.51 9.37
CA THR A 118 1.97 7.31 8.06
C THR A 118 1.08 7.88 6.94
N TYR A 119 1.70 8.58 6.01
CA TYR A 119 1.14 9.04 4.74
C TYR A 119 1.93 8.39 3.61
N LEU A 120 1.24 7.93 2.58
CA LEU A 120 1.83 7.37 1.37
C LEU A 120 1.37 8.21 0.18
N THR A 121 2.31 8.80 -0.54
CA THR A 121 2.04 9.56 -1.76
C THR A 121 2.70 8.85 -2.94
N PRO A 122 1.95 8.46 -3.99
CA PRO A 122 2.54 7.83 -5.17
C PRO A 122 3.61 8.74 -5.80
N LEU A 123 4.74 8.19 -6.23
CA LEU A 123 5.77 9.00 -6.91
C LEU A 123 5.25 9.64 -8.21
N SER A 124 4.32 8.97 -8.90
CA SER A 124 3.67 9.51 -10.10
C SER A 124 2.90 10.79 -9.80
N GLN A 125 2.19 10.83 -8.68
CA GLN A 125 1.43 12.01 -8.26
C GLN A 125 2.38 13.16 -7.92
N LEU A 126 3.44 12.93 -7.13
CA LEU A 126 4.42 13.96 -6.80
C LEU A 126 5.08 14.56 -8.05
N LYS A 127 5.37 13.71 -9.04
CA LYS A 127 5.91 14.14 -10.32
C LYS A 127 4.91 14.99 -11.10
N GLU A 128 3.66 14.55 -11.22
CA GLU A 128 2.57 15.28 -11.89
C GLU A 128 2.31 16.64 -11.23
N GLU A 129 2.47 16.74 -9.92
CA GLU A 129 2.35 18.00 -9.14
C GLU A 129 3.58 18.91 -9.24
N GLY A 130 4.66 18.48 -9.89
CA GLY A 130 5.87 19.29 -10.11
C GLY A 130 6.94 19.19 -9.02
N PHE A 131 6.78 18.30 -8.03
CA PHE A 131 7.74 18.11 -6.92
C PHE A 131 8.88 17.13 -7.23
N GLY A 132 9.04 16.73 -8.50
CA GLY A 132 10.02 15.73 -8.92
C GLY A 132 11.48 16.11 -8.58
N GLU A 133 11.88 17.34 -8.93
CA GLU A 133 13.25 17.80 -8.70
C GLU A 133 13.54 17.96 -7.20
N GLU A 134 12.62 18.56 -6.44
CA GLU A 134 12.78 18.77 -5.00
C GLU A 134 12.96 17.44 -4.24
N LEU A 135 12.16 16.41 -4.59
CA LEU A 135 12.34 15.09 -4.00
C LEU A 135 13.66 14.43 -4.44
N ALA A 136 14.09 14.63 -5.69
CA ALA A 136 15.36 14.09 -6.17
C ALA A 136 16.56 14.71 -5.43
N GLU A 137 16.52 16.02 -5.17
CA GLU A 137 17.51 16.71 -4.34
C GLU A 137 17.49 16.23 -2.89
N ALA A 138 16.30 15.99 -2.31
CA ALA A 138 16.18 15.43 -0.97
C ALA A 138 16.80 14.01 -0.88
N ILE A 139 16.68 13.20 -1.94
CA ILE A 139 17.33 11.89 -2.03
C ILE A 139 18.86 12.04 -2.06
N ASP A 140 19.39 13.01 -2.82
CA ASP A 140 20.83 13.32 -2.82
C ASP A 140 21.31 13.79 -1.44
N GLY A 141 20.45 14.51 -0.72
CA GLY A 141 20.67 14.96 0.66
C GLY A 141 20.94 13.82 1.65
N LEU A 142 20.45 12.60 1.40
CA LEU A 142 20.68 11.45 2.28
C LEU A 142 22.17 11.14 2.49
N LYS A 143 23.02 11.39 1.48
CA LYS A 143 24.49 11.22 1.58
C LYS A 143 25.20 12.46 2.09
N LYS A 144 24.60 13.64 1.91
CA LYS A 144 25.23 14.95 2.14
C LYS A 144 24.95 15.53 3.54
N GLY A 145 23.98 14.96 4.25
CA GLY A 145 23.62 15.38 5.60
C GLY A 145 24.69 15.08 6.66
N SER A 146 24.41 15.48 7.90
CA SER A 146 25.31 15.28 9.06
C SER A 146 25.52 13.80 9.44
N VAL A 147 24.71 12.89 8.90
CA VAL A 147 24.83 11.43 9.10
C VAL A 147 24.70 10.72 7.74
N PRO A 148 25.76 10.66 6.92
CA PRO A 148 25.73 10.06 5.58
C PRO A 148 25.30 8.59 5.53
N GLU A 149 25.46 7.86 6.64
CA GLU A 149 25.04 6.46 6.80
C GLU A 149 23.52 6.28 6.65
N ILE A 150 22.74 7.36 6.81
CA ILE A 150 21.30 7.38 6.55
C ILE A 150 20.99 6.90 5.12
N HIS A 151 21.86 7.21 4.16
CA HIS A 151 21.72 6.71 2.80
C HIS A 151 21.74 5.18 2.73
N TYR A 152 22.60 4.51 3.50
CA TYR A 152 22.61 3.04 3.56
C TYR A 152 21.45 2.49 4.39
N TYR A 153 21.17 3.09 5.55
CA TYR A 153 20.09 2.70 6.44
C TYR A 153 18.72 2.73 5.75
N LYS A 154 18.42 3.80 5.00
CA LYS A 154 17.19 3.93 4.20
C LYS A 154 17.26 3.22 2.84
N ARG A 155 18.31 2.43 2.60
CA ARG A 155 18.55 1.67 1.36
C ARG A 155 18.64 2.52 0.09
N GLY A 156 18.97 3.81 0.20
CA GLY A 156 19.15 4.72 -0.95
C GLY A 156 20.17 4.20 -1.97
N VAL A 157 21.16 3.41 -1.53
CA VAL A 157 22.13 2.71 -2.41
C VAL A 157 21.47 1.78 -3.42
N VAL A 158 20.26 1.28 -3.14
CA VAL A 158 19.54 0.31 -3.99
C VAL A 158 18.59 1.02 -4.95
N TRP A 159 17.84 2.01 -4.46
CA TRP A 159 16.72 2.59 -5.21
C TRP A 159 16.94 4.05 -5.65
N GLY A 160 17.93 4.76 -5.07
CA GLY A 160 18.08 6.21 -5.17
C GLY A 160 18.23 6.73 -6.61
N GLU A 161 19.14 6.16 -7.39
CA GLU A 161 19.41 6.62 -8.76
C GLU A 161 18.19 6.39 -9.68
N THR A 162 17.63 5.18 -9.69
CA THR A 162 16.45 4.85 -10.51
C THR A 162 15.24 5.72 -10.16
N VAL A 163 15.02 6.02 -8.86
CA VAL A 163 13.93 6.90 -8.45
C VAL A 163 14.17 8.34 -8.92
N LYS A 164 15.39 8.86 -8.79
CA LYS A 164 15.73 10.22 -9.28
C LYS A 164 15.57 10.34 -10.79
N GLU A 165 16.01 9.35 -11.56
CA GLU A 165 15.80 9.30 -13.02
C GLU A 165 14.32 9.35 -13.38
N TYR A 166 13.49 8.57 -12.70
CA TYR A 166 12.04 8.60 -12.90
C TYR A 166 11.43 9.97 -12.59
N LEU A 167 11.81 10.58 -11.46
CA LEU A 167 11.28 11.89 -11.03
C LEU A 167 11.66 13.02 -11.99
N ARG A 168 12.80 12.92 -12.70
CA ARG A 168 13.33 13.93 -13.63
C ARG A 168 13.02 13.70 -15.11
N SER A 169 12.39 12.57 -15.46
CA SER A 169 11.97 12.27 -16.84
C SER A 169 10.67 12.97 -17.24
#